data_AF-Q1WJ17-F1
#
_entry.id   AF-Q1WJ17-F1
#
_cell.length_a   1.000
_cell.length_b   1.000
_cell.length_c   1.000
_cell.angle_alpha   90.00
_cell.angle_beta   90.00
_cell.angle_gamma   90.00
#
_symmetry.space_group_name_H-M   'P 1'
#
loop_
_entity.id
_entity.type
_entity.pdbx_description
1 polymer ?
#
loop_
_entity_poly.entity_id
_entity_poly.type
_entity_poly.pdbx_seq_one_letter_code
_entity_poly.pdbx_strand_id
1 'polypeptide(L)'
;MHATGASFVFILTYLHILRGLNYSYSYLPLSWISGLLIFLISIVTAFMGYVLPWGQMSFWGATVITNLLYFIPGLVSWICGGYLV
;
A
#
# COMPACT_ATOMS: atom_id res chain seq x y z
N MET A 1 -9.25 14.30 -10.95
CA MET A 1 -8.67 14.72 -9.66
C MET A 1 -8.29 13.56 -8.74
N HIS A 2 -9.05 12.46 -8.70
CA HIS A 2 -8.78 11.33 -7.78
C HIS A 2 -7.39 10.69 -7.96
N ALA A 3 -7.00 10.35 -9.21
CA ALA A 3 -5.70 9.73 -9.48
C ALA A 3 -4.49 10.60 -9.09
N THR A 4 -4.52 11.89 -9.45
CA THR A 4 -3.45 12.84 -9.09
C THR A 4 -3.44 13.18 -7.60
N GLY A 5 -4.62 13.18 -6.97
CA GLY A 5 -4.77 13.35 -5.53
C GLY A 5 -4.11 12.22 -4.73
N ALA A 6 -4.19 10.98 -5.21
CA ALA A 6 -3.51 9.84 -4.57
C ALA A 6 -1.99 10.05 -4.51
N SER A 7 -1.36 10.49 -5.60
CA SER A 7 0.07 10.81 -5.60
C SER A 7 0.43 11.92 -4.61
N PHE A 8 -0.43 12.93 -4.48
CA PHE A 8 -0.22 14.03 -3.53
C PHE A 8 -0.30 13.57 -2.08
N VAL A 9 -1.22 12.65 -1.76
CA VAL A 9 -1.31 12.03 -0.42
C VAL A 9 0.02 11.37 -0.06
N PHE A 10 0.61 10.57 -0.95
CA PHE A 10 1.91 9.93 -0.67
C PHE A 10 3.04 10.94 -0.52
N ILE A 11 3.10 11.99 -1.34
CA ILE A 11 4.09 13.06 -1.19
C ILE A 11 4.01 13.67 0.21
N LEU A 12 2.81 14.04 0.66
CA LEU A 12 2.60 14.60 2.00
C LEU A 12 2.94 13.60 3.11
N THR A 13 2.58 12.32 2.95
CA THR A 13 2.90 11.28 3.92
C THR A 13 4.41 11.06 4.03
N TYR A 14 5.15 11.05 2.92
CA TYR A 14 6.61 10.94 2.95
C TYR A 14 7.25 12.13 3.64
N LEU A 15 6.80 13.36 3.35
CA LEU A 15 7.28 14.55 4.06
C LEU A 15 6.95 14.49 5.57
N HIS A 16 5.78 13.98 5.94
CA HIS A 16 5.39 13.79 7.33
C HIS A 16 6.29 12.77 8.06
N ILE A 17 6.60 11.65 7.42
CA ILE A 17 7.52 10.63 7.94
C ILE A 17 8.92 11.22 8.12
N LEU A 18 9.45 11.93 7.11
CA LEU A 18 10.76 12.58 7.17
C LEU A 18 10.86 13.56 8.35
N ARG A 19 9.82 14.36 8.60
CA ARG A 19 9.76 15.23 9.78
C ARG A 19 9.76 14.43 11.08
N GLY A 20 9.03 13.32 11.14
CA GLY A 20 8.91 12.49 12.33
C GLY A 20 10.19 11.73 12.71
N LEU A 21 11.06 11.44 11.74
CA LEU A 21 12.37 10.80 11.98
C LEU A 21 13.31 11.65 12.85
N ASN A 22 13.16 12.98 12.86
CA ASN A 22 14.08 13.85 13.58
C ASN A 22 14.01 13.69 15.11
N TYR A 23 12.83 13.47 15.69
CA TYR A 23 12.65 13.35 17.15
C TYR A 23 11.36 12.63 17.58
N SER A 24 10.33 12.64 16.73
CA SER A 24 8.99 12.15 17.11
C SER A 24 8.93 10.64 17.33
N TYR A 25 9.78 9.84 16.67
CA TYR A 25 9.77 8.38 16.87
C TYR A 25 10.14 7.97 18.30
N SER A 26 11.06 8.70 18.94
CA SER A 26 11.48 8.46 20.32
C SER A 26 10.59 9.17 21.34
N TYR A 27 10.11 10.37 21.00
CA TYR A 27 9.33 11.21 21.93
C TYR A 27 7.85 10.79 22.02
N LEU A 28 7.26 10.32 20.92
CA LEU A 28 5.85 9.89 20.84
C LEU A 28 5.74 8.51 20.17
N PRO A 29 6.23 7.43 20.81
CA PRO A 29 6.33 6.11 20.20
C PRO A 29 4.96 5.53 19.80
N LEU A 30 3.91 5.76 20.59
CA LEU A 30 2.55 5.29 20.26
C LEU A 30 1.99 5.97 19.02
N SER A 31 2.20 7.30 18.88
CA SER A 31 1.78 8.05 17.70
C SER A 31 2.60 7.69 16.46
N TRP A 32 3.87 7.33 16.65
CA TRP A 32 4.71 6.83 15.57
C TRP A 32 4.23 5.47 15.06
N ILE A 33 3.93 4.52 15.97
CA ILE A 33 3.39 3.20 15.60
C ILE A 33 2.05 3.33 14.89
N SER A 34 1.13 4.18 15.38
CA SER A 34 -0.14 4.40 14.69
C SER A 34 0.05 5.06 13.32
N GLY A 35 1.01 5.98 13.18
CA GLY A 35 1.40 6.56 11.90
C GLY A 35 1.91 5.51 10.89
N LEU A 36 2.72 4.56 11.34
CA LEU A 36 3.19 3.44 10.52
C LEU A 36 2.03 2.53 10.08
N LEU A 37 1.07 2.26 10.96
CA LEU A 37 -0.14 1.49 10.60
C LEU A 37 -0.97 2.22 9.53
N ILE A 38 -1.17 3.54 9.69
CA ILE A 38 -1.88 4.36 8.69
C ILE A 38 -1.15 4.32 7.35
N PHE A 39 0.17 4.39 7.35
CA PHE A 39 0.99 4.30 6.14
C PHE A 39 0.86 2.94 5.44
N LEU A 40 0.84 1.84 6.19
CA LEU A 40 0.63 0.51 5.59
C LEU A 40 -0.76 0.38 4.96
N ILE A 41 -1.80 0.84 5.66
CA ILE A 41 -3.19 0.81 5.15
C ILE A 41 -3.32 1.69 3.89
N SER A 42 -2.67 2.85 3.84
CA SER A 42 -2.72 3.73 2.68
C SER A 42 -2.07 3.12 1.43
N ILE A 43 -0.97 2.37 1.58
CA ILE A 43 -0.35 1.59 0.49
C ILE A 43 -1.34 0.57 -0.08
N VAL A 44 -1.97 -0.23 0.79
CA VAL A 44 -2.94 -1.25 0.36
C VAL A 44 -4.14 -0.61 -0.34
N THR A 45 -4.64 0.51 0.20
CA THR A 45 -5.78 1.24 -0.36
C THR A 45 -5.47 1.78 -1.76
N ALA A 46 -4.29 2.39 -1.92
CA ALA A 46 -3.86 2.93 -3.20
C ALA A 46 -3.60 1.84 -4.24
N PHE A 47 -3.00 0.72 -3.83
CA PHE A 47 -2.81 -0.44 -4.69
C PHE A 47 -4.15 -0.99 -5.18
N MET A 48 -5.11 -1.21 -4.28
CA MET A 48 -6.43 -1.73 -4.67
C MET A 48 -7.16 -0.76 -5.59
N GLY A 49 -7.09 0.55 -5.32
CA GLY A 49 -7.62 1.59 -6.20
C GLY A 49 -6.98 1.60 -7.60
N TYR A 50 -5.68 1.28 -7.70
CA TYR A 50 -4.97 1.17 -8.96
C TYR A 50 -5.40 -0.05 -9.80
N VAL A 51 -5.90 -1.11 -9.17
CA VAL A 51 -6.38 -2.32 -9.86
C VAL A 51 -7.75 -2.09 -10.53
N LEU A 52 -8.60 -1.21 -9.97
CA LEU A 52 -9.99 -0.99 -10.43
C LEU A 52 -10.17 -0.63 -11.92
N PRO A 53 -9.34 0.22 -12.56
CA PRO A 53 -9.51 0.58 -13.97
C PRO A 53 -9.24 -0.56 -14.96
N TRP A 54 -8.69 -1.69 -14.50
CA TRP A 54 -8.42 -2.88 -15.29
C TRP A 54 -7.61 -2.65 -16.57
N GLY A 55 -6.66 -1.71 -16.53
CA GLY A 55 -5.70 -1.51 -17.63
C GLY A 55 -4.58 -2.55 -17.63
N GLN A 56 -3.76 -2.57 -18.69
CA GLN A 56 -2.61 -3.49 -18.81
C GLN A 56 -1.69 -3.41 -17.59
N MET A 57 -1.28 -2.20 -17.19
CA MET A 57 -0.40 -2.03 -16.02
C MET A 57 -1.10 -2.40 -14.70
N SER A 58 -2.42 -2.17 -14.58
CA SER A 58 -3.21 -2.59 -13.42
C SER A 58 -3.26 -4.10 -13.27
N PHE A 59 -3.50 -4.81 -14.38
CA PHE A 59 -3.57 -6.28 -14.43
C PHE A 59 -2.23 -6.94 -14.12
N TRP A 60 -1.17 -6.53 -14.83
CA TRP A 60 0.16 -7.07 -14.60
C TRP A 60 0.72 -6.67 -13.24
N GLY A 61 0.43 -5.45 -12.78
CA GLY A 61 0.76 -5.00 -11.44
C GLY A 61 0.09 -5.83 -10.36
N ALA A 62 -1.21 -6.12 -10.49
CA ALA A 62 -1.94 -7.00 -9.58
C ALA A 62 -1.31 -8.39 -9.53
N THR A 63 -1.04 -8.97 -10.71
CA THR A 63 -0.45 -10.30 -10.86
C THR A 63 0.92 -10.41 -10.20
N VAL A 64 1.82 -9.46 -10.46
CA VAL A 64 3.19 -9.52 -9.91
C VAL A 64 3.19 -9.31 -8.39
N ILE A 65 2.42 -8.33 -7.89
CA ILE A 65 2.43 -7.97 -6.47
C ILE A 65 1.77 -9.05 -5.61
N THR A 66 0.64 -9.63 -6.03
CA THR A 66 -0.01 -10.72 -5.26
C THR A 66 0.84 -11.99 -5.25
N ASN A 67 1.54 -12.28 -6.34
CA ASN A 67 2.43 -13.45 -6.43
C ASN A 67 3.68 -13.34 -5.54
N LEU A 68 4.02 -12.16 -4.99
CA LEU A 68 5.05 -12.07 -3.94
C LEU A 68 4.69 -12.89 -2.69
N LEU A 69 3.40 -13.21 -2.49
CA LEU A 69 2.89 -14.03 -1.38
C LEU A 69 2.87 -15.53 -1.68
N TYR A 70 3.39 -15.97 -2.83
CA TYR A 70 3.36 -17.37 -3.27
C TYR A 70 4.00 -18.35 -2.27
N PHE A 71 4.94 -17.88 -1.43
CA PHE A 71 5.59 -18.71 -0.42
C PHE A 71 4.64 -19.20 0.69
N ILE A 72 3.45 -18.60 0.85
CA ILE A 72 2.42 -19.04 1.80
C ILE A 72 1.41 -19.94 1.05
N PRO A 73 1.34 -21.26 1.36
CA PRO A 73 0.48 -22.19 0.65
C PRO A 73 -1.00 -21.76 0.69
N GLY A 74 -1.66 -21.74 -0.46
CA GLY A 74 -3.10 -21.45 -0.60
C GLY A 74 -3.50 -19.97 -0.46
N LEU A 75 -2.57 -19.07 -0.08
CA LEU A 75 -2.89 -17.66 0.15
C LEU A 75 -3.20 -16.90 -1.15
N VAL A 76 -2.41 -17.10 -2.20
CA VAL A 76 -2.61 -16.43 -3.49
C VAL A 76 -3.96 -16.85 -4.11
N SER A 77 -4.26 -18.16 -4.13
CA SER A 77 -5.54 -18.67 -4.65
C SER A 77 -6.74 -18.16 -3.85
N TRP A 78 -6.58 -17.95 -2.54
CA TRP A 78 -7.62 -17.39 -1.69
C TRP A 78 -7.85 -15.90 -1.98
N ILE A 79 -6.77 -15.10 -2.10
CA ILE A 79 -6.85 -13.68 -2.43
C ILE A 79 -7.45 -13.47 -3.83
N CYS A 80 -7.06 -14.29 -4.80
CA CYS A 80 -7.51 -14.19 -6.19
C CYS A 80 -8.88 -14.86 -6.44
N GLY A 81 -9.43 -15.59 -5.46
CA GLY A 81 -10.74 -16.27 -5.60
C GLY A 81 -10.74 -17.47 -6.56
N GLY A 82 -9.59 -18.06 -6.88
CA GLY A 82 -9.46 -19.15 -7.85
C GLY A 82 -8.09 -19.24 -8.54
N TYR A 83 -8.06 -19.74 -9.78
CA TYR A 83 -6.86 -19.79 -10.62
C TYR A 83 -6.75 -18.53 -11.49
N LEU A 84 -5.67 -17.77 -11.24
CA LEU A 84 -5.22 -16.55 -11.93
C LEU A 84 -6.20 -15.37 -11.89
N VAL A 85 -5.65 -14.19 -11.56
CA VAL A 85 -6.21 -12.90 -11.98
C VAL A 85 -5.88 -12.75 -13.46
#